data_AF-A0A0B6EQB0-F1
#
_entry.id   AF-A0A0B6EQB0-F1
#
_cell.length_a   1.000
_cell.length_b   1.000
_cell.length_c   1.000
_cell.angle_alpha   90.00
_cell.angle_beta   90.00
_cell.angle_gamma   90.00
#
_symmetry.space_group_name_H-M   'P 1'
#
loop_
_entity.id
_entity.type
_entity.pdbx_description
1 polymer ?
#
loop_
_entity_poly.entity_id
_entity_poly.type
_entity_poly.pdbx_seq_one_letter_code
_entity_poly.pdbx_strand_id
1 'polypeptide(L)'
;MTTTNRTAKPEGEPVGIALLGFGTVGAEVFRLVQENANAFAHRIGGPVEIRGVAVHNKDKLRPGVPQELLTDDAKALVLRDDIDLVVEVIGGIDFPRELVLAALNAGKSVVTANKALVAAHADELAEAADRAGVDLYFEAAVAAAIPVVGMLRRSLAGDQVQRISGIVNGTTNFILDAMESTGASYEDALAEATRLGYAEADPTADVEGHDAASKAAILASLGFYTRLTFDDVYCEGISKVTADDIKAANQAGYSIKLLAICERLVDEETGKESVNARVHPTLVPKDHPLASVSQSYNAIFVEAEAAGSLMFYGNGAGGNPTASAVLGDVVGAARNIVHGGRAPGENTYANLPIAEFGEVETRYHVDMEVEDRTGVLSAIAGVFARHGVSLRTVRQEDGESSARLIVVTHAAKEAVLEDIVAALGELEEVKAVHSVIRLGV
;
A
#
# COMPACT_ATOMS: atom_id res chain seq x y z
N MET A 1 -1.88 32.37 1.92
CA MET A 1 -1.09 32.52 0.67
C MET A 1 -2.07 32.60 -0.48
N THR A 2 -1.97 33.64 -1.31
CA THR A 2 -2.78 33.81 -2.52
C THR A 2 -2.29 32.80 -3.56
N THR A 3 -2.97 31.67 -3.70
CA THR A 3 -2.73 30.70 -4.78
C THR A 3 -3.02 31.39 -6.12
N THR A 4 -2.00 31.56 -6.95
CA THR A 4 -2.18 31.98 -8.34
C THR A 4 -2.89 30.85 -9.07
N ASN A 5 -4.20 30.98 -9.30
CA ASN A 5 -4.95 30.02 -10.09
C ASN A 5 -4.40 30.00 -11.52
N ARG A 6 -4.08 28.81 -12.03
CA ARG A 6 -3.68 28.59 -13.42
C ARG A 6 -4.77 29.08 -14.36
N THR A 7 -4.41 29.91 -15.33
CA THR A 7 -5.30 30.36 -16.40
C THR A 7 -5.61 29.19 -17.33
N ALA A 8 -6.87 29.08 -17.75
CA ALA A 8 -7.33 28.07 -18.71
C ALA A 8 -6.53 28.12 -20.01
N LYS A 9 -6.30 26.94 -20.60
CA LYS A 9 -5.66 26.83 -21.91
C LYS A 9 -6.59 27.36 -23.01
N PRO A 10 -6.07 28.03 -24.07
CA PRO A 10 -6.91 28.48 -25.18
C PRO A 10 -7.72 27.34 -25.82
N GLU A 11 -8.96 27.64 -26.22
CA GLU A 11 -9.86 26.65 -26.80
C GLU A 11 -9.26 26.00 -28.06
N GLY A 12 -9.21 24.67 -28.08
CA GLY A 12 -8.67 23.89 -29.20
C GLY A 12 -7.16 23.67 -29.18
N GLU A 13 -6.39 24.33 -28.30
CA GLU A 13 -4.96 24.02 -28.17
C GLU A 13 -4.75 22.73 -27.37
N PRO A 14 -3.91 21.80 -27.86
CA PRO A 14 -3.68 20.53 -27.18
C PRO A 14 -2.83 20.70 -25.92
N VAL A 15 -3.18 19.97 -24.87
CA VAL A 15 -2.31 19.79 -23.70
C VAL A 15 -1.08 18.99 -24.14
N GLY A 16 0.09 19.62 -24.12
CA GLY A 16 1.36 19.05 -24.53
C GLY A 16 1.96 18.20 -23.42
N ILE A 17 2.25 16.94 -23.73
CA ILE A 17 2.77 15.94 -22.80
C ILE A 17 4.24 15.64 -23.12
N ALA A 18 5.09 15.74 -22.11
CA ALA A 18 6.43 15.16 -22.12
C ALA A 18 6.39 13.81 -21.41
N LEU A 19 6.76 12.73 -22.09
CA LEU A 19 6.84 11.39 -21.50
C LEU A 19 8.30 11.07 -21.14
N LEU A 20 8.58 10.87 -19.87
CA LEU A 20 9.91 10.53 -19.36
C LEU A 20 9.98 9.03 -19.10
N GLY A 21 10.75 8.31 -19.91
CA GLY A 21 10.86 6.86 -19.84
C GLY A 21 9.97 6.15 -20.87
N PHE A 22 10.53 5.13 -21.50
CA PHE A 22 9.85 4.30 -22.51
C PHE A 22 10.11 2.81 -22.28
N GLY A 23 9.92 2.38 -21.02
CA GLY A 23 9.86 0.98 -20.64
C GLY A 23 8.46 0.41 -20.83
N THR A 24 8.12 -0.66 -20.10
CA THR A 24 6.81 -1.33 -20.20
C THR A 24 5.63 -0.37 -19.96
N VAL A 25 5.69 0.46 -18.91
CA VAL A 25 4.62 1.42 -18.60
C VAL A 25 4.57 2.55 -19.63
N GLY A 26 5.72 3.17 -19.94
CA GLY A 26 5.79 4.29 -20.88
C GLY A 26 5.32 3.92 -22.29
N ALA A 27 5.63 2.71 -22.76
CA ALA A 27 5.15 2.21 -24.04
C ALA A 27 3.62 2.07 -24.06
N GLU A 28 3.01 1.53 -23.00
CA GLU A 28 1.55 1.41 -22.90
C GLU A 28 0.87 2.78 -22.78
N VAL A 29 1.43 3.72 -22.01
CA VAL A 29 0.92 5.11 -21.96
C VAL A 29 0.94 5.73 -23.35
N PHE A 30 2.06 5.66 -24.07
CA PHE A 30 2.20 6.21 -25.41
C PHE A 30 1.20 5.60 -26.41
N ARG A 31 1.04 4.27 -26.37
CA ARG A 31 0.09 3.54 -27.21
C ARG A 31 -1.35 3.96 -26.92
N LEU A 32 -1.76 3.93 -25.65
CA LEU A 32 -3.13 4.19 -25.24
C LEU A 32 -3.56 5.65 -25.45
N VAL A 33 -2.66 6.63 -25.29
CA VAL A 33 -2.94 8.04 -25.62
C VAL A 33 -3.27 8.19 -27.10
N GLN A 34 -2.52 7.55 -27.99
CA GLN A 34 -2.75 7.63 -29.43
C GLN A 34 -4.02 6.89 -29.85
N GLU A 35 -4.21 5.66 -29.41
CA GLU A 35 -5.39 4.85 -29.76
C GLU A 35 -6.71 5.49 -29.30
N ASN A 36 -6.68 6.17 -28.14
CA ASN A 36 -7.88 6.73 -27.51
C ASN A 36 -7.95 8.26 -27.57
N ALA A 37 -7.18 8.91 -28.46
CA ALA A 37 -7.05 10.37 -28.51
C ALA A 37 -8.40 11.10 -28.54
N ASN A 38 -9.34 10.66 -29.39
CA ASN A 38 -10.68 11.23 -29.49
C ASN A 38 -11.49 11.09 -28.19
N ALA A 39 -11.43 9.91 -27.56
CA ALA A 39 -12.13 9.66 -26.30
C ALA A 39 -11.52 10.49 -25.17
N PHE A 40 -10.20 10.65 -25.12
CA PHE A 40 -9.54 11.52 -24.16
C PHE A 40 -9.89 12.98 -24.39
N ALA A 41 -9.93 13.46 -25.63
CA ALA A 41 -10.34 14.82 -25.93
C ALA A 41 -11.74 15.14 -25.37
N HIS A 42 -12.71 14.23 -25.55
CA HIS A 42 -14.05 14.38 -24.97
C HIS A 42 -14.06 14.32 -23.44
N ARG A 43 -13.26 13.44 -22.83
CA ARG A 43 -13.18 13.34 -21.36
C ARG A 43 -12.53 14.57 -20.74
N ILE A 44 -11.53 15.14 -21.41
CA ILE A 44 -10.71 16.24 -20.90
C ILE A 44 -11.34 17.61 -21.19
N GLY A 45 -12.07 17.73 -22.30
CA GLY A 45 -12.57 19.02 -22.80
C GLY A 45 -11.63 19.68 -23.82
N GLY A 46 -10.55 19.01 -24.23
CA GLY A 46 -9.57 19.49 -25.21
C GLY A 46 -8.58 18.39 -25.61
N PRO A 47 -7.88 18.52 -26.76
CA PRO A 47 -6.96 17.49 -27.23
C PRO A 47 -5.74 17.33 -26.31
N VAL A 48 -5.13 16.15 -26.32
CA VAL A 48 -3.84 15.86 -25.68
C VAL A 48 -2.86 15.40 -26.74
N GLU A 49 -1.58 15.77 -26.61
CA GLU A 49 -0.56 15.39 -27.58
C GLU A 49 0.78 15.11 -26.90
N ILE A 50 1.41 13.98 -27.23
CA ILE A 50 2.77 13.68 -26.78
C ILE A 50 3.75 14.44 -27.67
N ARG A 51 4.43 15.45 -27.10
CA ARG A 51 5.35 16.37 -27.78
C ARG A 51 6.81 15.94 -27.72
N GLY A 52 7.11 14.96 -26.88
CA GLY A 52 8.41 14.34 -26.81
C GLY A 52 8.45 13.18 -25.81
N VAL A 53 9.41 12.29 -26.03
CA VAL A 53 9.66 11.09 -25.23
C VAL A 53 11.14 11.06 -24.89
N ALA A 54 11.46 11.24 -23.60
CA ALA A 54 12.83 11.15 -23.11
C ALA A 54 13.24 9.69 -22.88
N VAL A 55 14.36 9.29 -23.46
CA VAL A 55 14.91 7.93 -23.39
C VAL A 55 16.43 7.95 -23.28
N HIS A 56 17.01 6.98 -22.58
CA HIS A 56 18.47 6.89 -22.43
C HIS A 56 19.20 6.63 -23.77
N ASN A 57 18.60 5.88 -24.69
CA ASN A 57 19.23 5.53 -25.97
C ASN A 57 18.23 5.75 -27.11
N LYS A 58 18.47 6.77 -27.95
CA LYS A 58 17.64 7.12 -29.11
C LYS A 58 17.75 6.14 -30.28
N ASP A 59 18.86 5.42 -30.37
CA ASP A 59 19.13 4.47 -31.46
C ASP A 59 18.44 3.12 -31.25
N LYS A 60 17.99 2.84 -30.02
CA LYS A 60 17.16 1.65 -29.72
C LYS A 60 15.83 1.76 -30.48
N LEU A 61 15.54 0.77 -31.33
CA LEU A 61 14.30 0.71 -32.10
C LEU A 61 13.07 0.71 -31.16
N ARG A 62 12.12 1.60 -31.44
CA ARG A 62 10.82 1.71 -30.75
C ARG A 62 9.72 1.77 -31.80
N PRO A 63 9.18 0.60 -32.23
CA PRO A 63 8.17 0.55 -33.28
C PRO A 63 6.96 1.44 -32.92
N GLY A 64 6.51 2.24 -33.88
CA GLY A 64 5.36 3.13 -33.70
C GLY A 64 5.65 4.46 -33.02
N VAL A 65 6.89 4.74 -32.60
CA VAL A 65 7.29 6.06 -32.09
C VAL A 65 8.07 6.82 -33.16
N PRO A 66 7.59 7.99 -33.62
CA PRO A 66 8.35 8.84 -34.53
C PRO A 66 9.70 9.26 -33.92
N GLN A 67 10.78 9.19 -34.71
CA GLN A 67 12.15 9.43 -34.23
C GLN A 67 12.34 10.88 -33.75
N GLU A 68 11.60 11.82 -34.34
CA GLU A 68 11.57 13.23 -33.98
C GLU A 68 11.00 13.50 -32.59
N LEU A 69 10.20 12.60 -32.04
CA LEU A 69 9.71 12.71 -30.65
C LEU A 69 10.77 12.23 -29.65
N LEU A 70 11.75 11.43 -30.06
CA LEU A 70 12.74 10.86 -29.15
C LEU A 70 13.85 11.87 -28.82
N THR A 71 14.15 12.00 -27.52
CA THR A 71 15.28 12.79 -27.01
C THR A 71 15.99 12.06 -25.89
N ASP A 72 17.29 12.28 -25.74
CA ASP A 72 18.13 11.86 -24.62
C ASP A 72 18.36 13.00 -23.60
N ASP A 73 18.01 14.23 -23.97
CA ASP A 73 17.98 15.39 -23.06
C ASP A 73 16.59 15.54 -22.43
N ALA A 74 16.37 14.81 -21.34
CA ALA A 74 15.12 14.86 -20.57
C ALA A 74 14.88 16.24 -19.93
N LYS A 75 15.95 16.95 -19.53
CA LYS A 75 15.85 18.24 -18.85
C LYS A 75 15.42 19.34 -19.82
N ALA A 76 15.97 19.37 -21.02
CA ALA A 76 15.51 20.29 -22.06
C ALA A 76 14.05 20.01 -22.45
N LEU A 77 13.63 18.75 -22.50
CA LEU A 77 12.25 18.38 -22.83
C LEU A 77 11.24 18.94 -21.82
N VAL A 78 11.45 18.74 -20.51
CA VAL A 78 10.48 19.18 -19.48
C VAL A 78 10.36 20.70 -19.38
N LEU A 79 11.39 21.44 -19.83
CA LEU A 79 11.44 22.90 -19.78
C LEU A 79 10.88 23.58 -21.04
N ARG A 80 10.45 22.82 -22.07
CA ARG A 80 9.86 23.39 -23.28
C ARG A 80 8.56 24.17 -23.00
N ASP A 81 8.35 25.25 -23.72
CA ASP A 81 7.15 26.09 -23.58
C ASP A 81 5.87 25.40 -24.06
N ASP A 82 5.98 24.47 -25.01
CA ASP A 82 4.86 23.69 -25.56
C ASP A 82 4.51 22.43 -24.74
N ILE A 83 5.13 22.27 -23.58
CA ILE A 83 4.79 21.24 -22.59
C ILE A 83 3.95 21.84 -21.48
N ASP A 84 2.85 21.18 -21.12
CA ASP A 84 1.99 21.57 -20.00
C ASP A 84 2.00 20.53 -18.87
N LEU A 85 2.24 19.27 -19.24
CA LEU A 85 2.18 18.10 -18.37
C LEU A 85 3.39 17.20 -18.63
N VAL A 86 4.04 16.77 -17.54
CA VAL A 86 5.11 15.79 -17.58
C VAL A 86 4.62 14.48 -16.99
N VAL A 87 4.82 13.38 -17.72
CA VAL A 87 4.53 12.02 -17.25
C VAL A 87 5.85 11.32 -16.97
N GLU A 88 6.11 11.00 -15.72
CA GLU A 88 7.37 10.42 -15.24
C GLU A 88 7.20 8.95 -14.87
N VAL A 89 7.89 8.08 -15.62
CA VAL A 89 7.88 6.62 -15.45
C VAL A 89 9.29 6.03 -15.57
N ILE A 90 10.30 6.79 -15.11
CA ILE A 90 11.70 6.38 -15.02
C ILE A 90 11.92 5.69 -13.66
N GLY A 91 12.78 4.68 -13.62
CA GLY A 91 13.24 4.10 -12.34
C GLY A 91 14.33 4.93 -11.65
N GLY A 92 14.54 4.70 -10.36
CA GLY A 92 15.54 5.41 -9.55
C GLY A 92 14.96 6.62 -8.82
N ILE A 93 15.80 7.35 -8.08
CA ILE A 93 15.34 8.44 -7.19
C ILE A 93 15.94 9.78 -7.63
N ASP A 94 17.26 9.94 -7.60
CA ASP A 94 17.91 11.24 -7.76
C ASP A 94 17.65 11.89 -9.13
N PHE A 95 17.87 11.15 -10.23
CA PHE A 95 17.68 11.68 -11.57
C PHE A 95 16.20 12.00 -11.89
N PRO A 96 15.22 11.11 -11.61
CA PRO A 96 13.81 11.46 -11.72
C PRO A 96 13.41 12.65 -10.84
N ARG A 97 13.90 12.75 -9.61
CA ARG A 97 13.65 13.87 -8.70
C ARG A 97 14.06 15.20 -9.31
N GLU A 98 15.27 15.29 -9.88
CA GLU A 98 15.76 16.50 -10.54
C GLU A 98 14.84 16.95 -11.68
N LEU A 99 14.37 16.00 -12.50
CA LEU A 99 13.49 16.29 -13.63
C LEU A 99 12.09 16.73 -13.18
N VAL A 100 11.51 16.04 -12.19
CA VAL A 100 10.20 16.37 -11.64
C VAL A 100 10.22 17.76 -10.99
N LEU A 101 11.24 18.06 -10.18
CA LEU A 101 11.38 19.38 -9.57
C LEU A 101 11.59 20.47 -10.62
N ALA A 102 12.38 20.21 -11.66
CA ALA A 102 12.55 21.16 -12.76
C ALA A 102 11.22 21.45 -13.47
N ALA A 103 10.41 20.42 -13.74
CA ALA A 103 9.09 20.56 -14.36
C ALA A 103 8.11 21.35 -13.48
N LEU A 104 7.97 20.99 -12.20
CA LEU A 104 7.07 21.65 -11.26
C LEU A 104 7.44 23.12 -11.09
N ASN A 105 8.73 23.43 -10.87
CA ASN A 105 9.21 24.81 -10.73
C ASN A 105 9.06 25.63 -12.02
N ALA A 106 8.98 24.98 -13.19
CA ALA A 106 8.68 25.61 -14.47
C ALA A 106 7.17 25.75 -14.75
N GLY A 107 6.31 25.47 -13.76
CA GLY A 107 4.86 25.59 -13.89
C GLY A 107 4.21 24.48 -14.72
N LYS A 108 4.84 23.30 -14.80
CA LYS A 108 4.28 22.12 -15.48
C LYS A 108 3.63 21.20 -14.46
N SER A 109 2.44 20.70 -14.74
CA SER A 109 1.84 19.64 -13.90
C SER A 109 2.63 18.33 -14.09
N VAL A 110 2.66 17.47 -13.07
CA VAL A 110 3.38 16.19 -13.12
C VAL A 110 2.47 15.03 -12.74
N VAL A 111 2.57 13.93 -13.49
CA VAL A 111 2.06 12.61 -13.15
C VAL A 111 3.26 11.67 -13.02
N THR A 112 3.43 10.99 -11.89
CA THR A 112 4.52 10.02 -11.69
C THR A 112 3.99 8.64 -11.32
N ALA A 113 4.64 7.59 -11.83
CA ALA A 113 4.44 6.21 -11.37
C ALA A 113 5.59 5.70 -10.49
N ASN A 114 6.53 6.58 -10.13
CA ASN A 114 7.75 6.21 -9.44
C ASN A 114 7.53 6.11 -7.93
N LYS A 115 7.25 4.89 -7.46
CA LYS A 115 7.05 4.57 -6.04
C LYS A 115 8.23 5.03 -5.16
N ALA A 116 9.46 4.77 -5.59
CA ALA A 116 10.65 5.07 -4.78
C ALA A 116 10.85 6.58 -4.61
N LEU A 117 10.63 7.34 -5.68
CA LEU A 117 10.68 8.80 -5.64
C LEU A 117 9.61 9.38 -4.71
N VAL A 118 8.36 8.93 -4.85
CA VAL A 118 7.24 9.42 -4.02
C VAL A 118 7.50 9.07 -2.55
N ALA A 119 7.93 7.85 -2.24
CA ALA A 119 8.23 7.45 -0.88
C ALA A 119 9.36 8.28 -0.23
N ALA A 120 10.40 8.63 -1.00
CA ALA A 120 11.55 9.36 -0.47
C ALA A 120 11.36 10.89 -0.41
N HIS A 121 10.57 11.47 -1.33
CA HIS A 121 10.55 12.91 -1.56
C HIS A 121 9.14 13.52 -1.74
N ALA A 122 8.06 12.84 -1.35
CA ALA A 122 6.69 13.33 -1.51
C ALA A 122 6.52 14.81 -1.09
N ASP A 123 7.05 15.20 0.07
CA ASP A 123 6.93 16.57 0.59
C ASP A 123 7.53 17.61 -0.34
N GLU A 124 8.78 17.38 -0.76
CA GLU A 124 9.53 18.36 -1.54
C GLU A 124 8.85 18.56 -2.90
N LEU A 125 8.32 17.47 -3.45
CA LEU A 125 7.56 17.50 -4.69
C LEU A 125 6.20 18.20 -4.49
N ALA A 126 5.49 17.91 -3.40
CA ALA A 126 4.20 18.53 -3.08
C ALA A 126 4.35 20.04 -2.83
N GLU A 127 5.35 20.45 -2.06
CA GLU A 127 5.68 21.86 -1.83
C GLU A 127 6.04 22.59 -3.12
N ALA A 128 6.82 21.96 -4.01
CA ALA A 128 7.15 22.54 -5.30
C ALA A 128 5.91 22.73 -6.18
N ALA A 129 5.02 21.72 -6.23
CA ALA A 129 3.74 21.81 -6.94
C ALA A 129 2.85 22.91 -6.35
N ASP A 130 2.81 23.02 -5.02
CA ASP A 130 2.03 24.02 -4.30
C ASP A 130 2.50 25.44 -4.57
N ARG A 131 3.81 25.68 -4.50
CA ARG A 131 4.42 26.99 -4.81
C ARG A 131 4.16 27.41 -6.25
N ALA A 132 4.21 26.47 -7.19
CA ALA A 132 3.99 26.74 -8.61
C ALA A 132 2.49 26.79 -9.00
N GLY A 133 1.59 26.34 -8.13
CA GLY A 133 0.16 26.30 -8.41
C GLY A 133 -0.24 25.26 -9.46
N VAL A 134 0.49 24.14 -9.52
CA VAL A 134 0.30 23.05 -10.49
C VAL A 134 -0.06 21.74 -9.81
N ASP A 135 -0.39 20.73 -10.61
CA ASP A 135 -0.76 19.42 -10.10
C ASP A 135 0.46 18.51 -9.91
N LEU A 136 0.42 17.70 -8.84
CA LEU A 136 1.24 16.52 -8.67
C LEU A 136 0.32 15.32 -8.42
N TYR A 137 0.34 14.38 -9.35
CA TYR A 137 -0.44 13.15 -9.30
C TYR A 137 0.48 11.92 -9.26
N PHE A 138 0.07 10.90 -8.51
CA PHE A 138 0.89 9.71 -8.24
C PHE A 138 0.07 8.46 -7.92
N GLU A 139 -1.15 8.31 -8.44
CA GLU A 139 -2.02 7.14 -8.21
C GLU A 139 -1.28 5.82 -8.51
N ALA A 140 -0.57 5.81 -9.64
CA ALA A 140 0.18 4.66 -10.12
C ALA A 140 1.34 4.23 -9.20
N ALA A 141 1.80 5.11 -8.30
CA ALA A 141 2.91 4.85 -7.38
C ALA A 141 2.51 4.04 -6.13
N VAL A 142 1.21 3.94 -5.81
CA VAL A 142 0.73 3.33 -4.55
C VAL A 142 0.27 1.89 -4.75
N ALA A 143 -0.68 1.64 -5.65
CA ALA A 143 -1.30 0.33 -5.84
C ALA A 143 -1.56 -0.03 -7.32
N ALA A 144 -0.69 0.45 -8.21
CA ALA A 144 -0.81 0.28 -9.66
C ALA A 144 -2.21 0.63 -10.19
N ALA A 145 -3.05 -0.35 -10.56
CA ALA A 145 -4.37 -0.10 -11.13
C ALA A 145 -5.48 0.13 -10.09
N ILE A 146 -5.25 -0.19 -8.82
CA ILE A 146 -6.26 -0.01 -7.78
C ILE A 146 -6.31 1.49 -7.44
N PRO A 147 -7.47 2.17 -7.62
CA PRO A 147 -7.59 3.58 -7.32
C PRO A 147 -7.59 3.78 -5.80
N VAL A 148 -6.51 4.31 -5.26
CA VAL A 148 -6.32 4.51 -3.82
C VAL A 148 -6.26 6.00 -3.51
N VAL A 149 -5.35 6.72 -4.17
CA VAL A 149 -5.11 8.14 -3.94
C VAL A 149 -6.36 8.94 -4.30
N GLY A 150 -6.93 8.71 -5.48
CA GLY A 150 -8.14 9.37 -5.93
C GLY A 150 -9.36 8.99 -5.09
N MET A 151 -9.42 7.76 -4.60
CA MET A 151 -10.48 7.28 -3.73
C MET A 151 -10.46 8.02 -2.38
N LEU A 152 -9.31 8.07 -1.70
CA LEU A 152 -9.16 8.75 -0.41
C LEU A 152 -9.28 10.28 -0.55
N ARG A 153 -8.63 10.89 -1.55
CA ARG A 153 -8.59 12.36 -1.69
C ARG A 153 -9.84 12.98 -2.29
N ARG A 154 -10.69 12.22 -2.98
CA ARG A 154 -11.87 12.78 -3.69
C ARG A 154 -13.15 12.06 -3.32
N SER A 155 -13.20 10.75 -3.50
CA SER A 155 -14.45 10.00 -3.31
C SER A 155 -14.86 9.93 -1.84
N LEU A 156 -13.90 9.77 -0.93
CA LEU A 156 -14.13 9.72 0.52
C LEU A 156 -13.80 11.04 1.23
N ALA A 157 -13.53 12.11 0.49
CA ALA A 157 -13.19 13.41 1.08
C ALA A 157 -14.33 14.04 1.91
N GLY A 158 -15.57 13.61 1.66
CA GLY A 158 -16.76 14.03 2.42
C GLY A 158 -17.15 13.07 3.54
N ASP A 159 -16.33 12.07 3.85
CA ASP A 159 -16.59 11.03 4.85
C ASP A 159 -15.45 10.98 5.89
N GLN A 160 -15.65 10.23 6.97
CA GLN A 160 -14.63 9.94 7.97
C GLN A 160 -14.17 8.50 7.86
N VAL A 161 -12.97 8.31 7.30
CA VAL A 161 -12.31 7.00 7.28
C VAL A 161 -11.89 6.64 8.71
N GLN A 162 -12.34 5.48 9.16
CA GLN A 162 -12.02 4.91 10.48
C GLN A 162 -10.87 3.91 10.38
N ARG A 163 -10.90 3.05 9.35
CA ARG A 163 -9.90 2.01 9.16
C ARG A 163 -9.66 1.73 7.68
N ILE A 164 -8.40 1.44 7.36
CA ILE A 164 -7.95 0.95 6.07
C ILE A 164 -7.17 -0.33 6.32
N SER A 165 -7.61 -1.44 5.74
CA SER A 165 -6.91 -2.73 5.81
C SER A 165 -6.61 -3.21 4.39
N GLY A 166 -5.37 -3.58 4.09
CA GLY A 166 -4.97 -3.86 2.72
C GLY A 166 -3.98 -5.00 2.57
N ILE A 167 -4.22 -5.84 1.56
CA ILE A 167 -3.21 -6.72 0.97
C ILE A 167 -2.54 -5.90 -0.13
N VAL A 168 -1.38 -5.34 0.18
CA VAL A 168 -0.70 -4.34 -0.67
C VAL A 168 0.59 -4.85 -1.30
N ASN A 169 0.99 -6.09 -1.01
CA ASN A 169 2.16 -6.75 -1.57
C ASN A 169 1.77 -8.08 -2.22
N GLY A 170 1.92 -8.15 -3.55
CA GLY A 170 1.51 -9.32 -4.33
C GLY A 170 2.42 -10.53 -4.13
N THR A 171 3.71 -10.31 -3.86
CA THR A 171 4.70 -11.37 -3.64
C THR A 171 4.39 -12.14 -2.36
N THR A 172 4.17 -11.45 -1.24
CA THR A 172 3.81 -12.08 0.03
C THR A 172 2.43 -12.73 -0.03
N ASN A 173 1.47 -12.13 -0.75
CA ASN A 173 0.14 -12.74 -0.89
C ASN A 173 0.22 -14.04 -1.71
N PHE A 174 1.04 -14.06 -2.77
CA PHE A 174 1.27 -15.26 -3.56
C PHE A 174 1.90 -16.37 -2.72
N ILE A 175 2.93 -16.06 -1.91
CA ILE A 175 3.59 -17.04 -1.04
C ILE A 175 2.60 -17.63 -0.03
N LEU A 176 1.87 -16.79 0.71
CA LEU A 176 0.90 -17.24 1.70
C LEU A 176 -0.24 -18.05 1.06
N ASP A 177 -0.73 -17.64 -0.12
CA ASP A 177 -1.74 -18.39 -0.88
C ASP A 177 -1.23 -19.74 -1.39
N ALA A 178 0.04 -19.81 -1.81
CA ALA A 178 0.68 -21.07 -2.21
C ALA A 178 0.84 -22.02 -1.01
N MET A 179 1.30 -21.52 0.14
CA MET A 179 1.36 -22.30 1.38
C MET A 179 -0.04 -22.81 1.79
N GLU A 180 -1.05 -21.95 1.70
CA GLU A 180 -2.43 -22.29 2.06
C GLU A 180 -3.05 -23.35 1.14
N SER A 181 -2.86 -23.21 -0.17
CA SER A 181 -3.49 -24.08 -1.17
C SER A 181 -2.79 -25.43 -1.35
N THR A 182 -1.47 -25.49 -1.12
CA THR A 182 -0.67 -26.71 -1.36
C THR A 182 -0.18 -27.38 -0.08
N GLY A 183 -0.15 -26.66 1.04
CA GLY A 183 0.50 -27.12 2.28
C GLY A 183 2.03 -27.08 2.23
N ALA A 184 2.62 -26.38 1.25
CA ALA A 184 4.07 -26.22 1.13
C ALA A 184 4.68 -25.43 2.32
N SER A 185 5.98 -25.63 2.55
CA SER A 185 6.72 -24.78 3.49
C SER A 185 6.92 -23.38 2.92
N TYR A 186 7.33 -22.45 3.78
CA TYR A 186 7.67 -21.08 3.38
C TYR A 186 8.78 -21.08 2.32
N GLU A 187 9.83 -21.89 2.51
CA GLU A 187 10.97 -21.96 1.60
C GLU A 187 10.58 -22.47 0.22
N ASP A 188 9.75 -23.51 0.15
CA ASP A 188 9.27 -24.07 -1.11
C ASP A 188 8.35 -23.08 -1.85
N ALA A 189 7.45 -22.41 -1.12
CA ALA A 189 6.56 -21.40 -1.69
C ALA A 189 7.33 -20.16 -2.19
N LEU A 190 8.34 -19.72 -1.46
CA LEU A 190 9.24 -18.64 -1.88
C LEU A 190 10.03 -19.03 -3.13
N ALA A 191 10.61 -20.24 -3.16
CA ALA A 191 11.35 -20.73 -4.31
C ALA A 191 10.48 -20.79 -5.58
N GLU A 192 9.22 -21.23 -5.42
CA GLU A 192 8.25 -21.23 -6.52
C GLU A 192 7.88 -19.81 -6.97
N ALA A 193 7.69 -18.87 -6.04
CA ALA A 193 7.44 -17.47 -6.34
C ALA A 193 8.61 -16.85 -7.14
N THR A 194 9.87 -17.13 -6.76
CA THR A 194 11.06 -16.69 -7.50
C THR A 194 11.11 -17.33 -8.89
N ARG A 195 10.83 -18.64 -8.99
CA ARG A 195 10.84 -19.37 -10.27
C ARG A 195 9.82 -18.83 -11.26
N LEU A 196 8.65 -18.42 -10.78
CA LEU A 196 7.58 -17.83 -11.59
C LEU A 196 7.77 -16.33 -11.85
N GLY A 197 8.76 -15.70 -11.21
CA GLY A 197 9.05 -14.27 -11.35
C GLY A 197 8.13 -13.36 -10.55
N TYR A 198 7.44 -13.89 -9.53
CA TYR A 198 6.69 -13.09 -8.56
C TYR A 198 7.59 -12.51 -7.46
N ALA A 199 8.72 -13.16 -7.17
CA ALA A 199 9.74 -12.68 -6.24
C ALA A 199 11.05 -12.42 -6.99
N GLU A 200 11.77 -11.36 -6.61
CA GLU A 200 13.12 -11.09 -7.12
C GLU A 200 14.15 -12.03 -6.46
N ALA A 201 15.42 -11.94 -6.89
CA ALA A 201 16.51 -12.73 -6.31
C ALA A 201 16.79 -12.37 -4.85
N ASP A 202 16.60 -11.10 -4.49
CA ASP A 202 16.57 -10.62 -3.11
C ASP A 202 15.15 -10.13 -2.79
N PRO A 203 14.30 -10.97 -2.18
CA PRO A 203 12.91 -10.64 -1.90
C PRO A 203 12.72 -9.93 -0.55
N THR A 204 13.79 -9.48 0.11
CA THR A 204 13.77 -8.95 1.49
C THR A 204 12.74 -7.82 1.66
N ALA A 205 12.67 -6.89 0.72
CA ALA A 205 11.73 -5.77 0.79
C ALA A 205 10.26 -6.22 0.80
N ASP A 206 9.95 -7.36 0.19
CA ASP A 206 8.61 -7.94 0.15
C ASP A 206 8.37 -8.79 1.42
N VAL A 207 9.20 -9.80 1.66
CA VAL A 207 8.94 -10.82 2.69
C VAL A 207 9.08 -10.31 4.11
N GLU A 208 9.88 -9.26 4.33
CA GLU A 208 10.00 -8.57 5.63
C GLU A 208 8.99 -7.41 5.78
N GLY A 209 8.14 -7.19 4.77
CA GLY A 209 7.00 -6.26 4.85
C GLY A 209 7.32 -4.79 4.53
N HIS A 210 8.57 -4.43 4.21
CA HIS A 210 8.97 -3.03 3.98
C HIS A 210 8.19 -2.35 2.84
N ASP A 211 7.91 -3.09 1.75
CA ASP A 211 7.10 -2.61 0.64
C ASP A 211 5.68 -2.24 1.08
N ALA A 212 5.08 -3.09 1.93
CA ALA A 212 3.76 -2.90 2.50
C ALA A 212 3.74 -1.78 3.53
N ALA A 213 4.77 -1.64 4.36
CA ALA A 213 4.87 -0.58 5.37
C ALA A 213 4.97 0.80 4.73
N SER A 214 5.76 0.93 3.66
CA SER A 214 5.82 2.17 2.86
C SER A 214 4.46 2.55 2.29
N LYS A 215 3.66 1.56 1.85
CA LYS A 215 2.30 1.79 1.34
C LYS A 215 1.33 2.11 2.47
N ALA A 216 1.48 1.50 3.65
CA ALA A 216 0.69 1.80 4.83
C ALA A 216 0.87 3.25 5.28
N ALA A 217 2.10 3.77 5.32
CA ALA A 217 2.38 5.17 5.64
C ALA A 217 1.63 6.14 4.69
N ILE A 218 1.63 5.86 3.39
CA ILE A 218 0.90 6.65 2.39
C ILE A 218 -0.62 6.54 2.61
N LEU A 219 -1.14 5.32 2.80
CA LEU A 219 -2.56 5.07 3.04
C LEU A 219 -3.07 5.81 4.27
N ALA A 220 -2.35 5.70 5.39
CA ALA A 220 -2.66 6.41 6.63
C ALA A 220 -2.60 7.92 6.43
N SER A 221 -1.57 8.41 5.73
CA SER A 221 -1.41 9.83 5.46
C SER A 221 -2.57 10.44 4.69
N LEU A 222 -3.02 9.71 3.66
CA LEU A 222 -4.14 10.11 2.82
C LEU A 222 -5.49 9.94 3.51
N GLY A 223 -5.68 8.83 4.25
CA GLY A 223 -6.96 8.49 4.87
C GLY A 223 -7.30 9.31 6.10
N PHE A 224 -6.29 9.71 6.88
CA PHE A 224 -6.49 10.40 8.16
C PHE A 224 -6.02 11.85 8.18
N TYR A 225 -5.59 12.39 7.03
CA TYR A 225 -5.13 13.77 6.88
C TYR A 225 -4.05 14.13 7.92
N THR A 226 -3.18 13.17 8.22
CA THR A 226 -2.11 13.26 9.22
C THR A 226 -0.88 12.63 8.63
N ARG A 227 0.27 13.27 8.71
CA ARG A 227 1.47 12.75 8.07
C ARG A 227 2.04 11.55 8.83
N LEU A 228 2.27 10.44 8.13
CA LEU A 228 3.04 9.29 8.59
C LEU A 228 4.17 8.99 7.60
N THR A 229 5.31 8.58 8.13
CA THR A 229 6.49 8.12 7.40
C THR A 229 6.69 6.62 7.59
N PHE A 230 7.67 6.04 6.90
CA PHE A 230 8.00 4.62 7.07
C PHE A 230 8.37 4.29 8.52
N ASP A 231 9.12 5.17 9.20
CA ASP A 231 9.59 4.96 10.58
C ASP A 231 8.44 4.96 11.60
N ASP A 232 7.28 5.52 11.23
CA ASP A 232 6.07 5.55 12.05
C ASP A 232 5.23 4.26 11.92
N VAL A 233 5.64 3.29 11.09
CA VAL A 233 4.89 2.07 10.80
C VAL A 233 5.57 0.86 11.44
N TYR A 234 4.86 0.16 12.32
CA TYR A 234 5.32 -1.16 12.80
C TYR A 234 5.34 -2.15 11.63
N CYS A 235 6.44 -2.90 11.48
CA CYS A 235 6.63 -3.81 10.36
C CYS A 235 7.12 -5.18 10.82
N GLU A 236 6.34 -6.20 10.49
CA GLU A 236 6.67 -7.61 10.69
C GLU A 236 6.37 -8.40 9.41
N GLY A 237 7.34 -9.19 8.97
CA GLY A 237 7.28 -9.98 7.75
C GLY A 237 6.57 -11.33 7.88
N ILE A 238 6.62 -12.12 6.80
CA ILE A 238 6.01 -13.46 6.71
C ILE A 238 7.03 -14.60 6.89
N SER A 239 8.32 -14.29 7.04
CA SER A 239 9.41 -15.28 7.05
C SER A 239 9.35 -16.29 8.22
N LYS A 240 8.59 -15.97 9.28
CA LYS A 240 8.35 -16.87 10.42
C LYS A 240 7.05 -17.68 10.31
N VAL A 241 6.22 -17.44 9.29
CA VAL A 241 4.97 -18.19 9.10
C VAL A 241 5.30 -19.60 8.61
N THR A 242 4.78 -20.61 9.30
CA THR A 242 5.03 -22.02 8.98
C THR A 242 3.83 -22.69 8.31
N ALA A 243 4.05 -23.86 7.71
CA ALA A 243 2.95 -24.69 7.17
C ALA A 243 1.99 -25.16 8.27
N ASP A 244 2.49 -25.37 9.49
CA ASP A 244 1.66 -25.75 10.64
C ASP A 244 0.78 -24.59 11.13
N ASP A 245 1.28 -23.35 11.06
CA ASP A 245 0.46 -22.15 11.32
C ASP A 245 -0.69 -22.05 10.33
N ILE A 246 -0.40 -22.19 9.04
CA ILE A 246 -1.38 -22.16 7.95
C ILE A 246 -2.42 -23.27 8.13
N LYS A 247 -1.98 -24.48 8.47
CA LYS A 247 -2.87 -25.61 8.74
C LYS A 247 -3.76 -25.35 9.96
N ALA A 248 -3.21 -24.85 11.06
CA ALA A 248 -3.96 -24.51 12.26
C ALA A 248 -4.99 -23.41 12.01
N ALA A 249 -4.58 -22.33 11.32
CA ALA A 249 -5.46 -21.24 10.89
C ALA A 249 -6.63 -21.74 10.05
N ASN A 250 -6.35 -22.57 9.05
CA ASN A 250 -7.37 -23.17 8.17
C ASN A 250 -8.38 -24.01 8.96
N GLN A 251 -7.91 -24.85 9.89
CA GLN A 251 -8.80 -25.64 10.76
C GLN A 251 -9.64 -24.79 11.71
N ALA A 252 -9.14 -23.60 12.08
CA ALA A 252 -9.84 -22.64 12.92
C ALA A 252 -10.79 -21.72 12.13
N GLY A 253 -10.86 -21.83 10.81
CA GLY A 253 -11.72 -21.00 9.96
C GLY A 253 -11.12 -19.64 9.57
N TYR A 254 -9.79 -19.53 9.53
CA TYR A 254 -9.05 -18.33 9.16
C TYR A 254 -8.05 -18.60 8.03
N SER A 255 -7.71 -17.55 7.27
CA SER A 255 -6.54 -17.49 6.38
C SER A 255 -5.48 -16.59 7.01
N ILE A 256 -4.21 -16.82 6.72
CA ILE A 256 -3.12 -15.91 7.11
C ILE A 256 -2.84 -14.97 5.95
N LYS A 257 -2.89 -13.66 6.18
CA LYS A 257 -2.57 -12.61 5.21
C LYS A 257 -1.58 -11.62 5.81
N LEU A 258 -0.65 -11.11 5.01
CA LEU A 258 0.14 -9.94 5.39
C LEU A 258 -0.71 -8.69 5.15
N LEU A 259 -1.21 -8.07 6.22
CA LEU A 259 -2.07 -6.89 6.12
C LEU A 259 -1.31 -5.62 6.50
N ALA A 260 -1.45 -4.59 5.67
CA ALA A 260 -1.25 -3.21 6.07
C ALA A 260 -2.54 -2.68 6.69
N ILE A 261 -2.51 -2.32 7.97
CA ILE A 261 -3.65 -1.80 8.71
C ILE A 261 -3.32 -0.38 9.15
N CYS A 262 -4.18 0.56 8.78
CA CYS A 262 -4.14 1.95 9.19
C CYS A 262 -5.45 2.24 9.92
N GLU A 263 -5.39 2.80 11.11
CA GLU A 263 -6.56 2.94 11.97
C GLU A 263 -6.54 4.27 12.71
N ARG A 264 -7.70 4.92 12.74
CA ARG A 264 -7.96 6.03 13.66
C ARG A 264 -8.37 5.44 15.00
N LEU A 265 -7.61 5.76 16.03
CA LEU A 265 -7.91 5.35 17.40
C LEU A 265 -8.59 6.52 18.11
N VAL A 266 -9.59 6.21 18.93
CA VAL A 266 -10.30 7.18 19.76
C VAL A 266 -10.29 6.66 21.18
N ASP A 267 -9.68 7.42 22.09
CA ASP A 267 -9.74 7.12 23.51
C ASP A 267 -11.17 7.39 24.02
N GLU A 268 -11.88 6.35 24.45
CA GLU A 268 -13.31 6.45 24.81
C GLU A 268 -13.57 7.37 26.02
N GLU A 269 -12.60 7.51 26.93
CA GLU A 269 -12.75 8.33 28.15
C GLU A 269 -12.50 9.81 27.89
N THR A 270 -11.48 10.12 27.09
CA THR A 270 -10.99 11.48 26.85
C THR A 270 -11.45 12.06 25.52
N GLY A 271 -11.91 11.22 24.59
CA GLY A 271 -12.26 11.58 23.22
C GLY A 271 -11.04 12.00 22.38
N LYS A 272 -9.82 11.72 22.84
CA LYS A 272 -8.61 12.06 22.09
C LYS A 272 -8.43 11.08 20.94
N GLU A 273 -8.15 11.64 19.76
CA GLU A 273 -7.89 10.86 18.56
C GLU A 273 -6.39 10.73 18.32
N SER A 274 -5.99 9.58 17.82
CA SER A 274 -4.66 9.29 17.31
C SER A 274 -4.75 8.39 16.08
N VAL A 275 -3.62 8.18 15.40
CA VAL A 275 -3.54 7.30 14.24
C VAL A 275 -2.46 6.27 14.43
N ASN A 276 -2.72 5.05 13.97
CA ASN A 276 -1.72 3.99 13.93
C ASN A 276 -1.63 3.42 12.51
N ALA A 277 -0.43 3.03 12.11
CA ALA A 277 -0.18 2.24 10.92
C ALA A 277 0.75 1.07 11.25
N ARG A 278 0.42 -0.11 10.72
CA ARG A 278 1.13 -1.36 11.03
C ARG A 278 1.02 -2.37 9.89
N VAL A 279 2.04 -3.22 9.79
CA VAL A 279 2.10 -4.35 8.86
C VAL A 279 2.53 -5.58 9.63
N HIS A 280 1.73 -6.64 9.59
CA HIS A 280 2.09 -7.93 10.18
C HIS A 280 1.23 -9.07 9.61
N PRO A 281 1.69 -10.33 9.69
CA PRO A 281 0.84 -11.49 9.45
C PRO A 281 -0.41 -11.42 10.34
N THR A 282 -1.55 -11.68 9.73
CA THR A 282 -2.85 -11.51 10.36
C THR A 282 -3.76 -12.66 9.99
N LEU A 283 -4.39 -13.26 10.99
CA LEU A 283 -5.48 -14.21 10.81
C LEU A 283 -6.75 -13.45 10.43
N VAL A 284 -7.23 -13.73 9.23
CA VAL A 284 -8.42 -13.13 8.62
C VAL A 284 -9.52 -14.19 8.54
N PRO A 285 -10.73 -13.95 9.07
CA PRO A 285 -11.85 -14.88 8.97
C PRO A 285 -12.13 -15.27 7.51
N LYS A 286 -12.44 -16.55 7.25
CA LYS A 286 -12.68 -17.05 5.88
C LYS A 286 -13.87 -16.41 5.18
N ASP A 287 -14.82 -15.85 5.93
CA ASP A 287 -15.97 -15.11 5.43
C ASP A 287 -15.68 -13.62 5.18
N HIS A 288 -14.53 -13.11 5.64
CA HIS A 288 -14.12 -11.74 5.38
C HIS A 288 -13.62 -11.59 3.92
N PRO A 289 -13.99 -10.51 3.20
CA PRO A 289 -13.62 -10.33 1.79
C PRO A 289 -12.11 -10.45 1.51
N LEU A 290 -11.25 -9.93 2.40
CA LEU A 290 -9.79 -10.03 2.24
C LEU A 290 -9.26 -11.47 2.27
N ALA A 291 -9.94 -12.43 2.91
CA ALA A 291 -9.51 -13.82 2.91
C ALA A 291 -9.62 -14.45 1.50
N SER A 292 -10.54 -13.96 0.66
CA SER A 292 -10.75 -14.45 -0.70
C SER A 292 -9.73 -13.92 -1.73
N VAL A 293 -8.84 -13.01 -1.33
CA VAL A 293 -7.84 -12.39 -2.20
C VAL A 293 -6.64 -13.31 -2.33
N SER A 294 -6.55 -14.02 -3.45
CA SER A 294 -5.53 -15.04 -3.72
C SER A 294 -4.48 -14.58 -4.73
N GLN A 295 -3.45 -15.41 -4.93
CA GLN A 295 -2.34 -15.15 -5.86
C GLN A 295 -1.66 -13.80 -5.61
N SER A 296 -1.22 -13.11 -6.66
CA SER A 296 -0.54 -11.81 -6.59
C SER A 296 -1.49 -10.62 -6.65
N TYR A 297 -2.80 -10.84 -6.46
CA TYR A 297 -3.77 -9.75 -6.40
C TYR A 297 -3.64 -8.96 -5.10
N ASN A 298 -3.94 -7.67 -5.21
CA ASN A 298 -4.00 -6.74 -4.09
C ASN A 298 -5.45 -6.36 -3.81
N ALA A 299 -5.72 -5.96 -2.57
CA ALA A 299 -7.00 -5.40 -2.18
C ALA A 299 -6.83 -4.34 -1.10
N ILE A 300 -7.66 -3.29 -1.16
CA ILE A 300 -7.80 -2.28 -0.11
C ILE A 300 -9.25 -2.33 0.37
N PHE A 301 -9.42 -2.58 1.66
CA PHE A 301 -10.68 -2.56 2.37
C PHE A 301 -10.72 -1.29 3.24
N VAL A 302 -11.73 -0.46 3.04
CA VAL A 302 -11.89 0.81 3.76
C VAL A 302 -13.19 0.77 4.54
N GLU A 303 -13.12 1.20 5.78
CA GLU A 303 -14.27 1.40 6.65
C GLU A 303 -14.39 2.89 6.94
N ALA A 304 -15.51 3.47 6.53
CA ALA A 304 -15.84 4.87 6.76
C ALA A 304 -17.21 5.01 7.42
N GLU A 305 -17.42 6.10 8.14
CA GLU A 305 -18.61 6.32 8.95
C GLU A 305 -19.91 6.32 8.12
N ALA A 306 -19.93 7.03 6.98
CA ALA A 306 -21.13 7.14 6.16
C ALA A 306 -21.20 6.07 5.05
N ALA A 307 -20.09 5.77 4.38
CA ALA A 307 -20.04 4.80 3.29
C ALA A 307 -20.05 3.34 3.78
N GLY A 308 -19.75 3.09 5.05
CA GLY A 308 -19.56 1.76 5.60
C GLY A 308 -18.32 1.09 5.01
N SER A 309 -18.44 -0.19 4.66
CA SER A 309 -17.33 -0.99 4.13
C SER A 309 -17.25 -0.94 2.61
N LEU A 310 -16.08 -0.58 2.09
CA LEU A 310 -15.76 -0.57 0.66
C LEU A 310 -14.54 -1.45 0.39
N MET A 311 -14.53 -2.20 -0.71
CA MET A 311 -13.37 -2.97 -1.13
C MET A 311 -12.99 -2.67 -2.58
N PHE A 312 -11.71 -2.42 -2.80
CA PHE A 312 -11.11 -2.24 -4.11
C PHE A 312 -10.12 -3.37 -4.34
N TYR A 313 -10.29 -4.09 -5.44
CA TYR A 313 -9.54 -5.31 -5.76
C TYR A 313 -8.96 -5.23 -7.17
N GLY A 314 -7.72 -5.68 -7.34
CA GLY A 314 -7.09 -5.71 -8.66
C GLY A 314 -5.61 -6.08 -8.64
N ASN A 315 -4.97 -5.94 -9.79
CA ASN A 315 -3.53 -6.19 -9.91
C ASN A 315 -2.75 -5.04 -9.26
N GLY A 316 -1.84 -5.39 -8.34
CA GLY A 316 -0.93 -4.46 -7.68
C GLY A 316 0.30 -4.06 -8.51
N ALA A 317 0.48 -4.65 -9.70
CA ALA A 317 1.62 -4.41 -10.59
C ALA A 317 1.27 -4.69 -12.06
N GLY A 318 2.20 -4.37 -12.97
CA GLY A 318 2.13 -4.70 -14.41
C GLY A 318 1.98 -3.49 -15.31
N GLY A 319 2.55 -3.55 -16.53
CA GLY A 319 2.62 -2.42 -17.46
C GLY A 319 1.27 -1.80 -17.82
N ASN A 320 0.30 -2.62 -18.24
CA ASN A 320 -1.05 -2.17 -18.58
C ASN A 320 -1.84 -1.65 -17.36
N PRO A 321 -1.90 -2.39 -16.22
CA PRO A 321 -2.49 -1.89 -14.99
C PRO A 321 -1.93 -0.52 -14.55
N THR A 322 -0.61 -0.37 -14.49
CA THR A 322 0.02 0.89 -14.09
C THR A 322 -0.25 2.02 -15.10
N ALA A 323 -0.19 1.73 -16.41
CA ALA A 323 -0.53 2.72 -17.43
C ALA A 323 -1.97 3.22 -17.31
N SER A 324 -2.92 2.36 -16.90
CA SER A 324 -4.31 2.78 -16.66
C SER A 324 -4.41 3.85 -15.56
N ALA A 325 -3.69 3.68 -14.45
CA ALA A 325 -3.69 4.68 -13.37
C ALA A 325 -2.98 5.97 -13.78
N VAL A 326 -1.84 5.88 -14.47
CA VAL A 326 -1.15 7.04 -15.06
C VAL A 326 -2.09 7.82 -15.97
N LEU A 327 -2.86 7.15 -16.84
CA LEU A 327 -3.79 7.81 -17.75
C LEU A 327 -4.99 8.45 -17.03
N GLY A 328 -5.44 7.86 -15.92
CA GLY A 328 -6.46 8.48 -15.07
C GLY A 328 -6.00 9.82 -14.50
N ASP A 329 -4.75 9.86 -14.03
CA ASP A 329 -4.10 11.06 -13.52
C ASP A 329 -3.79 12.08 -14.64
N VAL A 330 -3.36 11.63 -15.82
CA VAL A 330 -3.19 12.47 -17.01
C VAL A 330 -4.50 13.16 -17.37
N VAL A 331 -5.62 12.43 -17.36
CA VAL A 331 -6.95 13.04 -17.61
C VAL A 331 -7.31 14.05 -16.53
N GLY A 332 -7.02 13.75 -15.25
CA GLY A 332 -7.24 14.66 -14.13
C GLY A 332 -6.47 15.97 -14.27
N ALA A 333 -5.15 15.88 -14.48
CA ALA A 333 -4.29 17.03 -14.69
C ALA A 333 -4.68 17.81 -15.96
N ALA A 334 -4.91 17.13 -17.08
CA ALA A 334 -5.28 17.78 -18.33
C ALA A 334 -6.61 18.56 -18.23
N ARG A 335 -7.59 18.07 -17.46
CA ARG A 335 -8.83 18.82 -17.18
C ARG A 335 -8.54 20.13 -16.45
N ASN A 336 -7.68 20.08 -15.44
CA ASN A 336 -7.29 21.28 -14.68
C ASN A 336 -6.55 22.28 -15.57
N ILE A 337 -5.70 21.79 -16.48
CA ILE A 337 -4.99 22.59 -17.48
C ILE A 337 -5.97 23.28 -18.43
N VAL A 338 -6.91 22.53 -19.01
CA VAL A 338 -7.87 23.04 -19.99
C VAL A 338 -8.83 24.03 -19.36
N HIS A 339 -9.43 23.70 -18.22
CA HIS A 339 -10.48 24.53 -17.62
C HIS A 339 -9.94 25.60 -16.66
N GLY A 340 -8.66 25.55 -16.32
CA GLY A 340 -8.06 26.35 -15.25
C GLY A 340 -8.37 25.78 -13.88
N GLY A 341 -7.41 25.94 -12.96
CA GLY A 341 -7.46 25.37 -11.62
C GLY A 341 -6.39 24.30 -11.39
N ARG A 342 -6.56 23.54 -10.30
CA ARG A 342 -5.66 22.48 -9.86
C ARG A 342 -6.38 21.52 -8.93
N ALA A 343 -5.80 20.34 -8.76
CA ALA A 343 -6.20 19.37 -7.75
C ALA A 343 -5.97 19.95 -6.34
N PRO A 344 -6.74 19.50 -5.33
CA PRO A 344 -6.40 19.74 -3.95
C PRO A 344 -4.94 19.34 -3.68
N GLY A 345 -4.19 20.24 -3.05
CA GLY A 345 -2.83 19.95 -2.58
C GLY A 345 -2.84 18.88 -1.49
N GLU A 346 -1.65 18.55 -1.01
CA GLU A 346 -1.56 17.71 0.18
C GLU A 346 -2.26 18.38 1.36
N ASN A 347 -3.04 17.61 2.11
CA ASN A 347 -3.83 18.13 3.21
C ASN A 347 -3.61 17.29 4.46
N THR A 348 -2.72 17.78 5.34
CA THR A 348 -2.39 17.14 6.61
C THR A 348 -2.97 17.91 7.80
N TYR A 349 -4.11 18.58 7.61
CA TYR A 349 -4.71 19.50 8.59
C TYR A 349 -5.00 18.86 9.95
N ALA A 350 -5.26 17.55 10.01
CA ALA A 350 -5.68 16.89 11.23
C ALA A 350 -4.51 16.76 12.21
N ASN A 351 -3.29 16.57 11.68
CA ASN A 351 -2.04 16.48 12.45
C ASN A 351 -2.20 15.68 13.76
N LEU A 352 -2.82 14.51 13.65
CA LEU A 352 -3.13 13.66 14.79
C LEU A 352 -1.85 13.09 15.40
N PRO A 353 -1.79 12.87 16.71
CA PRO A 353 -0.72 12.08 17.33
C PRO A 353 -0.64 10.69 16.72
N ILE A 354 0.58 10.20 16.51
CA ILE A 354 0.82 8.82 16.08
C ILE A 354 0.87 7.95 17.33
N ALA A 355 0.00 6.93 17.38
CA ALA A 355 -0.05 5.98 18.47
C ALA A 355 0.99 4.87 18.27
N GLU A 356 1.69 4.54 19.35
CA GLU A 356 2.62 3.42 19.40
C GLU A 356 1.89 2.11 19.12
N PHE A 357 2.58 1.15 18.51
CA PHE A 357 1.96 -0.13 18.17
C PHE A 357 1.39 -0.86 19.41
N GLY A 358 2.08 -0.74 20.56
CA GLY A 358 1.64 -1.28 21.84
C GLY A 358 0.28 -0.77 22.35
N GLU A 359 -0.21 0.37 21.85
CA GLU A 359 -1.50 0.96 22.25
C GLU A 359 -2.69 0.42 21.46
N VAL A 360 -2.44 -0.27 20.34
CA VAL A 360 -3.48 -0.81 19.47
C VAL A 360 -4.19 -1.98 20.15
N GLU A 361 -5.51 -2.03 20.04
CA GLU A 361 -6.26 -3.22 20.44
C GLU A 361 -6.24 -4.29 19.35
N THR A 362 -5.86 -5.50 19.73
CA THR A 362 -5.87 -6.67 18.85
C THR A 362 -6.21 -7.93 19.62
N ARG A 363 -6.24 -9.07 18.93
CA ARG A 363 -6.39 -10.40 19.53
C ARG A 363 -5.23 -11.27 19.10
N TYR A 364 -4.79 -12.18 19.96
CA TYR A 364 -3.75 -13.15 19.65
C TYR A 364 -4.34 -14.54 19.44
N HIS A 365 -3.78 -15.25 18.46
CA HIS A 365 -3.76 -16.70 18.38
C HIS A 365 -2.37 -17.17 18.82
N VAL A 366 -2.31 -17.83 19.97
CA VAL A 366 -1.07 -18.35 20.55
C VAL A 366 -1.09 -19.86 20.46
N ASP A 367 -0.09 -20.44 19.80
CA ASP A 367 0.13 -21.88 19.70
C ASP A 367 1.35 -22.29 20.54
N MET A 368 1.15 -23.22 21.46
CA MET A 368 2.14 -23.62 22.45
C MET A 368 2.25 -25.13 22.53
N GLU A 369 3.47 -25.60 22.76
CA GLU A 369 3.71 -26.93 23.32
C GLU A 369 3.77 -26.81 24.84
N VAL A 370 2.98 -27.64 25.52
CA VAL A 370 2.84 -27.63 26.98
C VAL A 370 3.04 -29.03 27.56
N GLU A 371 3.37 -29.10 28.84
CA GLU A 371 3.40 -30.36 29.57
C GLU A 371 2.01 -31.03 29.54
N ASP A 372 1.97 -32.35 29.33
CA ASP A 372 0.72 -33.11 29.38
C ASP A 372 0.43 -33.57 30.82
N ARG A 373 0.04 -32.62 31.67
CA ARG A 373 -0.33 -32.88 33.07
C ARG A 373 -1.47 -32.00 33.55
N THR A 374 -2.19 -32.48 34.57
CA THR A 374 -3.27 -31.72 35.20
C THR A 374 -2.77 -30.38 35.76
N GLY A 375 -3.53 -29.32 35.54
CA GLY A 375 -3.25 -27.97 36.08
C GLY A 375 -2.62 -27.00 35.09
N VAL A 376 -2.10 -27.48 33.96
CA VAL A 376 -1.42 -26.65 32.92
C VAL A 376 -2.34 -25.56 32.38
N LEU A 377 -3.55 -25.91 31.96
CA LEU A 377 -4.53 -24.92 31.50
C LEU A 377 -4.89 -23.90 32.58
N SER A 378 -4.96 -24.31 33.85
CA SER A 378 -5.24 -23.38 34.95
C SER A 378 -4.10 -22.39 35.19
N ALA A 379 -2.85 -22.83 35.06
CA ALA A 379 -1.68 -21.98 35.20
C ALA A 379 -1.65 -20.93 34.07
N ILE A 380 -1.84 -21.38 32.83
CA ILE A 380 -1.88 -20.55 31.63
C ILE A 380 -3.04 -19.54 31.71
N ALA A 381 -4.27 -20.00 31.96
CA ALA A 381 -5.42 -19.11 32.12
C ALA A 381 -5.23 -18.09 33.26
N GLY A 382 -4.52 -18.48 34.32
CA GLY A 382 -4.14 -17.58 35.42
C GLY A 382 -3.24 -16.42 34.97
N VAL A 383 -2.38 -16.61 33.96
CA VAL A 383 -1.52 -15.55 33.40
C VAL A 383 -2.37 -14.50 32.69
N PHE A 384 -3.26 -14.94 31.78
CA PHE A 384 -4.19 -14.04 31.08
C PHE A 384 -5.07 -13.27 32.08
N ALA A 385 -5.62 -13.96 33.08
CA ALA A 385 -6.46 -13.34 34.10
C ALA A 385 -5.72 -12.27 34.93
N ARG A 386 -4.44 -12.48 35.27
CA ARG A 386 -3.63 -11.48 35.99
C ARG A 386 -3.41 -10.20 35.18
N HIS A 387 -3.41 -10.31 33.86
CA HIS A 387 -3.30 -9.18 32.93
C HIS A 387 -4.67 -8.63 32.50
N GLY A 388 -5.77 -9.14 33.06
CA GLY A 388 -7.13 -8.70 32.72
C GLY A 388 -7.61 -9.12 31.33
N VAL A 389 -6.93 -10.07 30.68
CA VAL A 389 -7.30 -10.52 29.33
C VAL A 389 -8.14 -11.79 29.41
N SER A 390 -9.27 -11.80 28.70
CA SER A 390 -10.15 -12.97 28.61
C SER A 390 -9.79 -13.87 27.44
N LEU A 391 -10.08 -15.15 27.56
CA LEU A 391 -9.89 -16.14 26.49
C LEU A 391 -11.19 -16.38 25.74
N ARG A 392 -11.14 -16.29 24.41
CA ARG A 392 -12.27 -16.53 23.51
C ARG A 392 -12.39 -18.02 23.16
N THR A 393 -11.26 -18.65 22.86
CA THR A 393 -11.20 -20.06 22.46
C THR A 393 -9.97 -20.71 23.09
N VAL A 394 -10.12 -21.94 23.54
CA VAL A 394 -9.00 -22.80 23.95
C VAL A 394 -9.21 -24.16 23.31
N ARG A 395 -8.18 -24.69 22.64
CA ARG A 395 -8.16 -26.04 22.06
C ARG A 395 -6.89 -26.73 22.49
N GLN A 396 -7.04 -27.91 23.09
CA GLN A 396 -5.94 -28.78 23.44
C GLN A 396 -6.00 -30.03 22.56
N GLU A 397 -4.85 -30.43 22.02
CA GLU A 397 -4.70 -31.65 21.25
C GLU A 397 -3.67 -32.55 21.90
N ASP A 398 -3.93 -33.86 21.86
CA ASP A 398 -3.03 -34.87 22.39
C ASP A 398 -1.76 -34.94 21.54
N GLY A 399 -0.60 -34.98 22.19
CA GLY A 399 0.68 -35.34 21.58
C GLY A 399 1.26 -36.59 22.25
N GLU A 400 2.42 -37.07 21.77
CA GLU A 400 3.00 -38.31 22.32
C GLU A 400 3.57 -38.12 23.74
N SER A 401 4.18 -36.96 24.04
CA SER A 401 4.86 -36.67 25.32
C SER A 401 4.62 -35.25 25.87
N SER A 402 3.81 -34.48 25.16
CA SER A 402 3.38 -33.10 25.43
C SER A 402 2.01 -32.93 24.82
N ALA A 403 1.30 -31.89 25.23
CA ALA A 403 0.06 -31.48 24.57
C ALA A 403 0.30 -30.21 23.76
N ARG A 404 -0.41 -30.06 22.65
CA ARG A 404 -0.48 -28.78 21.91
C ARG A 404 -1.64 -27.99 22.46
N LEU A 405 -1.40 -26.74 22.86
CA LEU A 405 -2.43 -25.84 23.38
C LEU A 405 -2.51 -24.57 22.54
N ILE A 406 -3.66 -24.39 21.91
CA ILE A 406 -3.98 -23.22 21.12
C ILE A 406 -4.95 -22.34 21.90
N VAL A 407 -4.62 -21.06 22.02
CA VAL A 407 -5.41 -20.06 22.74
C VAL A 407 -5.70 -18.87 21.83
N VAL A 408 -6.97 -18.45 21.80
CA VAL A 408 -7.39 -17.20 21.15
C VAL A 408 -7.90 -16.22 22.19
N THR A 409 -7.38 -15.00 22.20
CA THR A 409 -7.77 -13.97 23.19
C THR A 409 -8.99 -13.15 22.75
N HIS A 410 -9.64 -12.50 23.71
CA HIS A 410 -10.43 -11.30 23.44
C HIS A 410 -9.51 -10.10 23.11
N ALA A 411 -10.11 -8.99 22.70
CA ALA A 411 -9.36 -7.79 22.36
C ALA A 411 -8.66 -7.23 23.61
N ALA A 412 -7.40 -6.84 23.45
CA ALA A 412 -6.62 -6.15 24.45
C ALA A 412 -5.51 -5.35 23.75
N LYS A 413 -4.90 -4.41 24.47
CA LYS A 413 -3.73 -3.67 23.97
C LYS A 413 -2.59 -4.62 23.63
N GLU A 414 -1.97 -4.38 22.48
CA GLU A 414 -0.82 -5.12 21.96
C GLU A 414 0.28 -5.31 23.03
N ALA A 415 0.67 -4.24 23.73
CA ALA A 415 1.70 -4.32 24.77
C ALA A 415 1.32 -5.29 25.92
N VAL A 416 0.03 -5.36 26.28
CA VAL A 416 -0.45 -6.29 27.32
C VAL A 416 -0.39 -7.73 26.82
N LEU A 417 -0.68 -7.96 25.54
CA LEU A 417 -0.60 -9.28 24.93
C LEU A 417 0.85 -9.76 24.77
N GLU A 418 1.77 -8.86 24.44
CA GLU A 418 3.22 -9.13 24.44
C GLU A 418 3.72 -9.54 25.84
N ASP A 419 3.34 -8.78 26.89
CA ASP A 419 3.68 -9.12 28.28
C ASP A 419 3.16 -10.51 28.68
N ILE A 420 1.95 -10.87 28.23
CA ILE A 420 1.39 -12.21 28.46
C ILE A 420 2.24 -13.27 27.76
N VAL A 421 2.60 -13.08 26.49
CA VAL A 421 3.42 -14.05 25.74
C VAL A 421 4.79 -14.23 26.40
N ALA A 422 5.42 -13.15 26.85
CA ALA A 422 6.67 -13.21 27.59
C ALA A 422 6.51 -14.03 28.89
N ALA A 423 5.46 -13.75 29.67
CA ALA A 423 5.17 -14.49 30.90
C ALA A 423 4.83 -15.98 30.66
N LEU A 424 4.20 -16.31 29.52
CA LEU A 424 3.95 -17.70 29.12
C LEU A 424 5.26 -18.43 28.80
N GLY A 425 6.23 -17.76 28.17
CA GLY A 425 7.53 -18.35 27.87
C GLY A 425 8.38 -18.67 29.11
N GLU A 426 8.08 -18.09 30.27
CA GLU A 426 8.76 -18.34 31.54
C GLU A 426 8.08 -19.41 32.42
N LEU A 427 6.89 -19.90 32.03
CA LEU A 427 6.16 -20.92 32.80
C LEU A 427 6.78 -22.30 32.63
N GLU A 428 6.98 -23.01 33.74
CA GLU A 428 7.46 -24.40 33.73
C GLU A 428 6.50 -25.35 32.99
N GLU A 429 5.22 -25.00 32.91
CA GLU A 429 4.21 -25.74 32.16
C GLU A 429 4.35 -25.62 30.63
N VAL A 430 5.03 -24.57 30.14
CA VAL A 430 5.15 -24.27 28.70
C VAL A 430 6.52 -24.70 28.21
N LYS A 431 6.56 -25.68 27.32
CA LYS A 431 7.81 -26.16 26.70
C LYS A 431 8.31 -25.19 25.64
N ALA A 432 7.39 -24.69 24.81
CA ALA A 432 7.69 -23.72 23.77
C ALA A 432 6.43 -22.95 23.37
N VAL A 433 6.60 -21.66 23.04
CA VAL A 433 5.61 -20.90 22.26
C VAL A 433 6.03 -21.02 20.81
N HIS A 434 5.27 -21.77 20.02
CA HIS A 434 5.61 -22.01 18.61
C HIS A 434 5.26 -20.82 17.73
N SER A 435 4.10 -20.21 17.99
CA SER A 435 3.56 -19.18 17.10
C SER A 435 2.65 -18.23 17.85
N VAL A 436 2.73 -16.97 17.45
CA VAL A 436 1.85 -15.88 17.90
C VAL A 436 1.45 -15.10 16.66
N ILE A 437 0.18 -15.19 16.28
CA ILE A 437 -0.35 -14.47 15.12
C ILE A 437 -1.55 -13.65 15.56
N ARG A 438 -1.56 -12.38 15.15
CA ARG A 438 -2.64 -11.44 15.46
C ARG A 438 -3.88 -11.80 14.65
N LEU A 439 -5.07 -11.69 15.23
CA LEU A 439 -6.32 -11.69 14.46
C LEU A 439 -6.71 -10.24 14.21
N GLY A 440 -6.89 -9.88 12.95
CA GLY A 440 -7.28 -8.56 12.50
C GLY A 440 -8.43 -8.65 11.52
N VAL A 441 -9.12 -7.51 11.35
CA VAL A 441 -10.42 -7.32 10.70
C VAL A 441 -11.57 -8.15 11.30
#